data_AF-A0A7V3TWR8-F1
#
_entry.id   AF-A0A7V3TWR8-F1
#
_cell.length_a   1.000
_cell.length_b   1.000
_cell.length_c   1.000
_cell.angle_alpha   90.00
_cell.angle_beta   90.00
_cell.angle_gamma   90.00
#
_symmetry.space_group_name_H-M   'P 1'
#
loop_
_entity.id
_entity.type
_entity.pdbx_description
1 polymer ?
#
loop_
_entity_poly.entity_id
_entity_poly.type
_entity_poly.pdbx_seq_one_letter_code
_entity_poly.pdbx_strand_id
1 'polypeptide(L)'
;MMKSAHFPENASAIKGRTPVISRRRQSRRYLSRYGVLSLELVLVLPLMLVALLATVQFGKYFANLQELAFATRVGAEEAAKTSGLSTMEGDPVPANVVQAVDQQLAAFGVTRRIIVLEHNAGGIPVSLVDPAGAPIPTKLSPVPPGQYVRILITVPKADIMPELLKVFGLHLAWGCKTTTLSTVWAYEK
;
A
#
# COMPACT_ATOMS: atom_id res chain seq x y z
N MET A 1 38.29 -116.49 -11.64
CA MET A 1 39.29 -115.65 -10.93
C MET A 1 38.97 -114.21 -11.30
N MET A 2 38.71 -113.19 -10.47
CA MET A 2 38.69 -112.86 -9.03
C MET A 2 37.45 -111.94 -8.86
N LYS A 3 36.58 -112.01 -7.85
CA LYS A 3 36.69 -111.66 -6.41
C LYS A 3 36.99 -110.17 -6.12
N SER A 4 36.16 -109.60 -5.23
CA SER A 4 36.23 -108.28 -4.55
C SER A 4 35.55 -107.13 -5.32
N ALA A 5 34.78 -106.21 -4.74
CA ALA A 5 34.71 -105.67 -3.36
C ALA A 5 33.31 -104.98 -3.19
N HIS A 6 32.58 -105.12 -2.08
CA HIS A 6 32.68 -104.34 -0.82
C HIS A 6 31.67 -103.16 -0.73
N PHE A 7 30.52 -103.44 -0.09
CA PHE A 7 29.87 -102.73 1.06
C PHE A 7 29.67 -101.17 1.05
N PRO A 8 28.87 -100.58 1.98
CA PRO A 8 27.59 -99.91 1.71
C PRO A 8 27.59 -98.39 2.02
N GLU A 9 26.37 -97.83 2.06
CA GLU A 9 25.93 -96.82 3.02
C GLU A 9 26.39 -95.38 2.78
N ASN A 10 25.41 -94.52 2.45
CA ASN A 10 25.18 -93.18 3.01
C ASN A 10 24.13 -92.47 2.13
N ALA A 11 22.90 -92.34 2.60
CA ALA A 11 22.44 -91.16 3.34
C ALA A 11 22.56 -89.86 2.53
N SER A 12 21.43 -89.34 2.07
CA SER A 12 21.09 -87.93 2.31
C SER A 12 19.73 -87.59 1.71
N ALA A 13 18.76 -87.45 2.60
CA ALA A 13 17.52 -86.75 2.38
C ALA A 13 17.80 -85.31 1.95
N ILE A 14 17.61 -84.98 0.68
CA ILE A 14 17.63 -83.59 0.20
C ILE A 14 16.24 -82.99 0.46
N LYS A 15 16.14 -82.49 1.68
CA LYS A 15 15.11 -81.63 2.25
C LYS A 15 14.82 -80.47 1.30
N GLY A 16 13.58 -80.41 0.80
CA GLY A 16 13.08 -79.32 -0.03
C GLY A 16 13.32 -77.96 0.61
N ARG A 17 14.06 -77.11 -0.09
CA ARG A 17 14.14 -75.67 0.18
C ARG A 17 13.27 -74.97 -0.84
N THR A 18 12.04 -74.68 -0.43
CA THR A 18 11.22 -73.68 -1.10
C THR A 18 11.92 -72.31 -0.95
N PRO A 19 12.06 -71.53 -2.03
CA PRO A 19 12.52 -70.15 -1.90
C PRO A 19 11.42 -69.35 -1.19
N VAL A 20 11.67 -68.95 0.05
CA VAL A 20 10.84 -67.97 0.75
C VAL A 20 11.06 -66.62 0.06
N ILE A 21 10.20 -66.32 -0.90
CA ILE A 21 10.09 -65.01 -1.54
C ILE A 21 9.65 -64.02 -0.45
N SER A 22 10.60 -63.24 0.05
CA SER A 22 10.38 -62.17 1.03
C SER A 22 9.70 -60.95 0.37
N ARG A 23 8.44 -61.12 -0.03
CA ARG A 23 7.54 -60.02 -0.41
C ARG A 23 7.03 -59.30 0.85
N ARG A 24 7.90 -58.57 1.55
CA ARG A 24 7.46 -57.61 2.57
C ARG A 24 8.42 -56.45 2.65
N ARG A 25 8.17 -55.40 1.88
CA ARG A 25 8.46 -53.97 2.19
C ARG A 25 8.21 -53.05 1.00
N GLN A 26 6.99 -53.05 0.47
CA GLN A 26 6.54 -51.96 -0.42
C GLN A 26 5.10 -51.58 -0.08
N SER A 27 4.90 -51.05 1.12
CA SER A 27 3.62 -50.40 1.45
C SER A 27 3.79 -49.30 2.50
N ARG A 28 4.80 -48.44 2.32
CA ARG A 28 5.01 -47.23 3.15
C ARG A 28 5.45 -46.01 2.32
N ARG A 29 4.90 -45.85 1.10
CA ARG A 29 5.16 -44.65 0.28
C ARG A 29 3.88 -43.93 -0.19
N TYR A 30 2.74 -44.19 0.46
CA TYR A 30 1.45 -43.57 0.11
C TYR A 30 0.91 -42.60 1.17
N LEU A 31 1.71 -42.21 2.16
CA LEU A 31 1.31 -41.25 3.21
C LEU A 31 1.91 -39.83 3.03
N SER A 32 2.68 -39.57 1.98
CA SER A 32 3.46 -38.32 1.85
C SER A 32 2.83 -37.25 0.96
N ARG A 33 1.67 -37.49 0.33
CA ARG A 33 1.09 -36.53 -0.64
C ARG A 33 0.02 -35.61 -0.05
N TYR A 34 -0.62 -36.02 1.05
CA TYR A 34 -1.68 -35.22 1.69
C TYR A 34 -1.14 -34.07 2.56
N GLY A 35 0.07 -34.19 3.12
CA GLY A 35 0.66 -33.14 3.97
C GLY A 35 1.13 -31.90 3.20
N VAL A 36 1.49 -32.06 1.92
CA VAL A 36 1.96 -30.95 1.08
C VAL A 36 0.83 -29.95 0.83
N LEU A 37 -0.39 -30.45 0.58
CA LEU A 37 -1.55 -29.62 0.27
C LEU A 37 -2.02 -28.80 1.48
N SER A 38 -1.94 -29.38 2.69
CA SER A 38 -2.24 -28.64 3.93
C SER A 38 -1.19 -27.58 4.23
N LEU A 39 0.11 -27.88 4.03
CA LEU A 39 1.18 -26.90 4.24
C LEU A 39 1.10 -25.75 3.22
N GLU A 40 0.78 -26.06 1.97
CA GLU A 40 0.56 -25.07 0.92
C GLU A 40 -0.64 -24.17 1.27
N LEU A 41 -1.78 -24.73 1.67
CA LEU A 41 -2.96 -23.96 2.05
C LEU A 41 -2.70 -23.06 3.27
N VAL A 42 -1.98 -23.56 4.28
CA VAL A 42 -1.62 -22.81 5.48
C VAL A 42 -0.73 -21.60 5.16
N LEU A 43 0.10 -21.69 4.12
CA LEU A 43 0.94 -20.58 3.67
C LEU A 43 0.21 -19.62 2.70
N VAL A 44 -0.62 -20.15 1.80
CA VAL A 44 -1.32 -19.35 0.77
C VAL A 44 -2.44 -18.51 1.38
N LEU A 45 -3.20 -19.05 2.35
CA LEU A 45 -4.33 -18.35 2.96
C LEU A 45 -3.95 -17.00 3.61
N PRO A 46 -2.93 -16.89 4.49
CA PRO A 46 -2.54 -15.61 5.07
C PRO A 46 -1.99 -14.64 4.01
N LEU A 47 -1.30 -15.15 2.98
CA LEU A 47 -0.80 -14.32 1.88
C LEU A 47 -1.95 -13.69 1.09
N MET A 48 -2.98 -14.48 0.77
CA MET A 48 -4.20 -13.99 0.10
C MET A 48 -4.95 -12.98 0.95
N LEU A 49 -5.01 -13.19 2.27
CA LEU A 49 -5.65 -12.26 3.20
C LEU A 49 -4.91 -10.90 3.25
N VAL A 50 -3.57 -10.93 3.32
CA VAL A 50 -2.74 -9.71 3.25
C VAL A 50 -2.96 -8.99 1.92
N ALA A 51 -2.97 -9.71 0.79
CA ALA A 51 -3.22 -9.12 -0.53
C ALA A 51 -4.61 -8.46 -0.63
N LEU A 52 -5.65 -9.10 -0.07
CA LEU A 52 -7.01 -8.55 -0.04
C LEU A 52 -7.07 -7.25 0.77
N LEU A 53 -6.51 -7.25 2.00
CA LEU A 53 -6.47 -6.06 2.84
C LEU A 53 -5.66 -4.93 2.21
N ALA A 54 -4.52 -5.26 1.58
CA ALA A 54 -3.71 -4.30 0.85
C ALA A 54 -4.52 -3.65 -0.28
N THR A 55 -5.25 -4.46 -1.06
CA THR A 55 -6.09 -3.98 -2.16
C THR A 55 -7.17 -3.00 -1.66
N VAL A 56 -7.87 -3.34 -0.57
CA VAL A 56 -8.87 -2.44 0.03
C VAL A 56 -8.24 -1.15 0.55
N GLN A 57 -7.08 -1.26 1.22
CA GLN A 57 -6.37 -0.12 1.77
C GLN A 57 -5.90 0.86 0.68
N PHE A 58 -5.27 0.34 -0.38
CA PHE A 58 -4.84 1.16 -1.52
C PHE A 58 -6.01 1.69 -2.35
N GLY A 59 -7.09 0.93 -2.48
CA GLY A 59 -8.32 1.38 -3.15
C GLY A 59 -8.93 2.60 -2.47
N LYS A 60 -9.09 2.56 -1.15
CA LYS A 60 -9.56 3.73 -0.37
C LYS A 60 -8.60 4.92 -0.47
N TYR A 61 -7.29 4.66 -0.37
CA TYR A 61 -6.29 5.70 -0.52
C TYR A 61 -6.40 6.42 -1.88
N PHE A 62 -6.54 5.65 -2.98
CA PHE A 62 -6.65 6.23 -4.32
C PHE A 62 -7.95 7.01 -4.53
N ALA A 63 -9.08 6.52 -4.01
CA ALA A 63 -10.35 7.25 -4.04
C ALA A 63 -10.22 8.59 -3.31
N ASN A 64 -9.66 8.60 -2.10
CA ASN A 64 -9.48 9.83 -1.32
C ASN A 64 -8.45 10.79 -1.96
N LEU A 65 -7.47 10.29 -2.72
CA LEU A 65 -6.58 11.15 -3.51
C LEU A 65 -7.31 11.90 -4.62
N GLN A 66 -8.33 11.29 -5.24
CA GLN A 66 -9.14 11.95 -6.25
C GLN A 66 -9.99 13.06 -5.64
N GLU A 67 -10.58 12.83 -4.47
CA GLU A 67 -11.32 13.84 -3.72
C GLU A 67 -10.40 14.99 -3.26
N LEU A 68 -9.19 14.68 -2.79
CA LEU A 68 -8.19 15.70 -2.48
C LEU A 68 -7.80 16.52 -3.72
N ALA A 69 -7.67 15.87 -4.88
CA ALA A 69 -7.43 16.56 -6.15
C ALA A 69 -8.58 17.48 -6.54
N PHE A 70 -9.82 17.05 -6.32
CA PHE A 70 -10.97 17.90 -6.52
C PHE A 70 -10.95 19.11 -5.57
N ALA A 71 -10.70 18.90 -4.28
CA ALA A 71 -10.57 19.96 -3.29
C ALA A 71 -9.49 21.00 -3.67
N THR A 72 -8.32 20.56 -4.14
CA THR A 72 -7.27 21.51 -4.61
C THR A 72 -7.71 22.34 -5.81
N ARG A 73 -8.49 21.77 -6.72
CA ARG A 73 -8.99 22.47 -7.91
C ARG A 73 -10.05 23.50 -7.54
N VAL A 74 -11.01 23.12 -6.72
CA VAL A 74 -12.06 24.03 -6.21
C VAL A 74 -11.41 25.18 -5.44
N GLY A 75 -10.46 24.89 -4.56
CA GLY A 75 -9.72 25.94 -3.85
C GLY A 75 -8.99 26.87 -4.81
N ALA A 76 -8.28 26.32 -5.81
CA ALA A 76 -7.51 27.13 -6.76
C ALA A 76 -8.42 28.03 -7.61
N GLU A 77 -9.58 27.52 -8.01
CA GLU A 77 -10.61 28.29 -8.72
C GLU A 77 -11.16 29.44 -7.87
N GLU A 78 -11.52 29.16 -6.62
CA GLU A 78 -12.01 30.21 -5.70
C GLU A 78 -10.93 31.26 -5.41
N ALA A 79 -9.69 30.83 -5.24
CA ALA A 79 -8.57 31.74 -5.03
C ALA A 79 -8.27 32.59 -6.28
N ALA A 80 -8.43 32.03 -7.48
CA ALA A 80 -8.28 32.78 -8.73
C ALA A 80 -9.32 33.91 -8.85
N LYS A 81 -10.57 33.66 -8.43
CA LYS A 81 -11.66 34.66 -8.44
C LYS A 81 -11.58 35.65 -7.27
N THR A 82 -10.72 35.40 -6.28
CA THR A 82 -10.62 36.24 -5.09
C THR A 82 -9.87 37.54 -5.39
N SER A 83 -10.55 38.66 -5.17
CA SER A 83 -9.94 40.00 -5.27
C SER A 83 -9.26 40.38 -3.95
N GLY A 84 -8.12 41.10 -4.05
CA GLY A 84 -7.44 41.63 -2.86
C GLY A 84 -6.70 40.60 -2.02
N LEU A 85 -6.07 39.60 -2.66
CA LEU A 85 -5.16 38.67 -1.97
C LEU A 85 -4.05 39.46 -1.26
N SER A 86 -3.75 39.09 -0.01
CA SER A 86 -2.68 39.73 0.75
C SER A 86 -1.33 39.55 0.06
N THR A 87 -0.50 40.58 0.07
CA THR A 87 0.85 40.53 -0.50
C THR A 87 1.93 40.31 0.57
N MET A 88 1.55 39.95 1.79
CA MET A 88 2.49 39.63 2.86
C MET A 88 2.67 38.11 2.99
N GLU A 89 3.93 37.67 3.06
CA GLU A 89 4.25 36.24 3.20
C GLU A 89 3.79 35.71 4.57
N GLY A 90 3.12 34.56 4.56
CA GLY A 90 2.64 33.88 5.76
C GLY A 90 1.31 34.41 6.30
N ASP A 91 0.70 35.40 5.64
CA ASP A 91 -0.64 35.86 5.99
C ASP A 91 -1.70 34.76 5.81
N PRO A 92 -2.85 34.86 6.49
CA PRO A 92 -3.88 33.85 6.42
C PRO A 92 -4.48 33.74 5.02
N VAL A 93 -4.80 32.51 4.61
CA VAL A 93 -5.56 32.25 3.38
C VAL A 93 -6.96 32.88 3.53
N PRO A 94 -7.51 33.51 2.47
CA PRO A 94 -8.86 34.06 2.49
C PRO A 94 -9.92 33.06 2.93
N ALA A 95 -10.86 33.50 3.77
CA ALA A 95 -11.86 32.63 4.39
C ALA A 95 -12.75 31.88 3.38
N ASN A 96 -13.04 32.48 2.22
CA ASN A 96 -13.81 31.85 1.15
C ASN A 96 -13.06 30.64 0.55
N VAL A 97 -11.75 30.75 0.35
CA VAL A 97 -10.91 29.65 -0.16
C VAL A 97 -10.82 28.52 0.86
N VAL A 98 -10.59 28.87 2.13
CA VAL A 98 -10.55 27.89 3.24
C VAL A 98 -11.89 27.16 3.36
N GLN A 99 -13.01 27.89 3.33
CA GLN A 99 -14.34 27.30 3.43
C GLN A 99 -14.64 26.36 2.24
N ALA A 100 -14.30 26.75 1.02
CA ALA A 100 -14.51 25.92 -0.16
C ALA A 100 -13.69 24.62 -0.10
N VAL A 101 -12.43 24.71 0.34
CA VAL A 101 -11.59 23.52 0.56
C VAL A 101 -12.15 22.65 1.69
N ASP A 102 -12.51 23.24 2.83
CA ASP A 102 -13.01 22.51 3.99
C ASP A 102 -14.33 21.79 3.70
N GLN A 103 -15.22 22.38 2.91
CA GLN A 103 -16.44 21.71 2.46
C GLN A 103 -16.14 20.43 1.68
N GLN A 104 -15.13 20.46 0.80
CA GLN A 104 -14.72 19.27 0.05
C GLN A 104 -14.00 18.25 0.93
N LEU A 105 -13.11 18.69 1.82
CA LEU A 105 -12.41 17.81 2.76
C LEU A 105 -13.35 17.11 3.75
N ALA A 106 -14.41 17.81 4.18
CA ALA A 106 -15.43 17.27 5.07
C ALA A 106 -16.20 16.11 4.43
N ALA A 107 -16.38 16.11 3.11
CA ALA A 107 -17.11 15.07 2.39
C ALA A 107 -16.50 13.67 2.55
N PHE A 108 -15.18 13.58 2.74
CA PHE A 108 -14.45 12.33 2.95
C PHE A 108 -13.77 12.23 4.33
N GLY A 109 -14.17 13.10 5.28
CA GLY A 109 -13.83 12.97 6.70
C GLY A 109 -12.45 13.50 7.11
N VAL A 110 -11.80 14.32 6.29
CA VAL A 110 -10.52 14.94 6.64
C VAL A 110 -10.76 16.20 7.49
N THR A 111 -10.15 16.23 8.68
CA THR A 111 -10.25 17.36 9.62
C THR A 111 -8.95 18.11 9.80
N ARG A 112 -7.81 17.45 9.57
CA ARG A 112 -6.47 18.04 9.69
C ARG A 112 -5.92 18.33 8.31
N ARG A 113 -5.61 19.60 8.07
CA ARG A 113 -5.10 20.09 6.78
C ARG A 113 -4.20 21.28 6.99
N ILE A 114 -3.27 21.44 6.07
CA ILE A 114 -2.50 22.65 5.87
C ILE A 114 -2.75 23.09 4.42
N ILE A 115 -3.22 24.31 4.25
CA ILE A 115 -3.45 24.95 2.96
C ILE A 115 -2.35 25.99 2.79
N VAL A 116 -1.63 25.93 1.67
CA VAL A 116 -0.68 26.96 1.26
C VAL A 116 -1.15 27.50 -0.08
N LEU A 117 -1.40 28.80 -0.13
CA LEU A 117 -1.87 29.51 -1.31
C LEU A 117 -0.76 30.45 -1.77
N GLU A 118 -0.10 30.11 -2.86
CA GLU A 118 0.93 30.93 -3.49
C GLU A 118 0.33 31.70 -4.66
N HIS A 119 0.58 33.00 -4.74
CA HIS A 119 0.11 33.84 -5.85
C HIS A 119 1.08 34.97 -6.13
N ASN A 120 1.01 35.54 -7.33
CA ASN A 120 1.81 36.71 -7.72
C ASN A 120 0.95 37.90 -8.19
N ALA A 121 -0.28 37.99 -7.68
CA ALA A 121 -1.21 39.08 -8.01
C ALA A 121 -0.64 40.50 -7.79
N GLY A 122 0.33 40.66 -6.88
CA GLY A 122 1.07 41.92 -6.64
C GLY A 122 2.38 42.05 -7.43
N GLY A 123 2.64 41.18 -8.41
CA GLY A 123 3.87 41.14 -9.21
C GLY A 123 5.01 40.32 -8.60
N ILE A 124 4.99 40.10 -7.28
CA ILE A 124 5.95 39.26 -6.55
C ILE A 124 5.21 38.01 -6.05
N PRO A 125 5.78 36.81 -6.16
CA PRO A 125 5.19 35.59 -5.59
C PRO A 125 5.20 35.65 -4.06
N VAL A 126 4.04 35.39 -3.48
CA VAL A 126 3.78 35.41 -2.04
C VAL A 126 2.97 34.16 -1.67
N SER A 127 3.27 33.53 -0.53
CA SER A 127 2.56 32.38 0.01
C SER A 127 1.76 32.76 1.25
N LEU A 128 0.45 32.53 1.18
CA LEU A 128 -0.48 32.59 2.29
C LEU A 128 -0.67 31.20 2.89
N VAL A 129 -0.94 31.10 4.18
CA VAL A 129 -0.95 29.82 4.91
C VAL A 129 -2.13 29.70 5.87
N ASP A 130 -2.78 28.54 5.86
CA ASP A 130 -3.77 28.13 6.86
C ASP A 130 -3.45 26.72 7.38
N PRO A 131 -3.43 26.47 8.70
CA PRO A 131 -3.48 27.47 9.77
C PRO A 131 -2.21 28.34 9.80
N ALA A 132 -2.32 29.57 10.32
CA ALA A 132 -1.21 30.49 10.42
C ALA A 132 0.01 29.87 11.14
N GLY A 133 1.20 30.06 10.58
CA GLY A 133 2.46 29.49 11.10
C GLY A 133 2.75 28.05 10.68
N ALA A 134 1.91 27.43 9.84
CA ALA A 134 2.23 26.14 9.25
C ALA A 134 3.43 26.24 8.27
N PRO A 135 4.21 25.14 8.09
CA PRO A 135 5.42 25.19 7.28
C PRO A 135 5.10 25.40 5.79
N ILE A 136 5.73 26.43 5.20
CA ILE A 136 5.67 26.71 3.77
C ILE A 136 6.68 25.80 3.05
N PRO A 137 6.26 25.01 2.05
CA PRO A 137 7.17 24.16 1.30
C PRO A 137 8.20 24.99 0.52
N THR A 138 9.49 24.74 0.78
CA THR A 138 10.61 25.54 0.26
C THR A 138 10.94 25.28 -1.22
N LYS A 139 10.38 24.22 -1.82
CA LYS A 139 10.60 23.85 -3.23
C LYS A 139 9.26 23.63 -3.91
N LEU A 140 8.90 24.57 -4.77
CA LEU A 140 7.71 24.53 -5.60
C LEU A 140 8.10 24.29 -7.06
N SER A 141 7.25 23.57 -7.79
CA SER A 141 7.47 23.33 -9.22
C SER A 141 7.51 24.65 -10.01
N PRO A 142 8.17 24.70 -11.17
CA PRO A 142 8.14 25.87 -12.04
C PRO A 142 6.70 26.27 -12.38
N VAL A 143 6.44 27.57 -12.47
CA VAL A 143 5.09 28.13 -12.67
C VAL A 143 4.95 28.63 -14.09
N PRO A 144 3.74 28.57 -14.69
CA PRO A 144 3.49 29.21 -15.96
C PRO A 144 3.83 30.72 -15.93
N PRO A 145 4.27 31.30 -17.06
CA PRO A 145 4.46 32.74 -17.17
C PRO A 145 3.11 33.47 -17.06
N GLY A 146 3.08 34.59 -16.33
CA GLY A 146 1.88 35.40 -16.13
C GLY A 146 1.45 35.51 -14.66
N GLN A 147 0.26 36.07 -14.42
CA GLN A 147 -0.35 36.06 -13.10
C GLN A 147 -0.95 34.67 -12.83
N TYR A 148 -0.63 34.10 -11.69
CA TYR A 148 -1.03 32.75 -11.31
C TYR A 148 -1.45 32.69 -9.86
N VAL A 149 -2.19 31.62 -9.58
CA VAL A 149 -2.51 31.17 -8.24
C VAL A 149 -2.23 29.69 -8.16
N ARG A 150 -1.57 29.26 -7.10
CA ARG A 150 -1.26 27.87 -6.82
C ARG A 150 -1.72 27.54 -5.42
N ILE A 151 -2.47 26.45 -5.32
CA ILE A 151 -2.86 25.89 -4.03
C ILE A 151 -2.12 24.59 -3.79
N LEU A 152 -1.62 24.44 -2.58
CA LEU A 152 -1.11 23.21 -2.03
C LEU A 152 -1.95 22.83 -0.82
N ILE A 153 -2.47 21.62 -0.82
CA ILE A 153 -3.16 21.05 0.34
C ILE A 153 -2.33 19.88 0.83
N THR A 154 -1.98 19.92 2.11
CA THR A 154 -1.23 18.89 2.81
C THR A 154 -2.10 18.27 3.89
N VAL A 155 -2.28 16.96 3.83
CA VAL A 155 -3.13 16.20 4.75
C VAL A 155 -2.33 15.04 5.35
N PRO A 156 -2.54 14.68 6.64
CA PRO A 156 -1.95 13.48 7.22
C PRO A 156 -2.36 12.22 6.46
N LYS A 157 -1.40 11.35 6.14
CA LYS A 157 -1.69 10.11 5.41
C LYS A 157 -2.63 9.17 6.18
N ALA A 158 -2.63 9.26 7.51
CA ALA A 158 -3.53 8.51 8.39
C ALA A 158 -5.01 8.85 8.19
N ASP A 159 -5.32 10.08 7.73
CA ASP A 159 -6.71 10.51 7.50
C ASP A 159 -7.22 10.04 6.13
N ILE A 160 -6.29 9.77 5.19
CA ILE A 160 -6.61 9.39 3.80
C ILE A 160 -6.52 7.87 3.60
N MET A 161 -5.66 7.17 4.35
CA MET A 161 -5.41 5.74 4.18
C MET A 161 -5.67 4.94 5.47
N PRO A 162 -6.57 3.95 5.46
CA PRO A 162 -6.82 3.12 6.63
C PRO A 162 -5.62 2.20 6.94
N GLU A 163 -5.38 1.88 8.20
CA GLU A 163 -4.31 0.95 8.62
C GLU A 163 -4.79 -0.52 8.70
N LEU A 164 -5.26 -1.09 7.60
CA LEU A 164 -5.77 -2.48 7.60
C LEU A 164 -4.64 -3.51 7.75
N LEU A 165 -3.47 -3.24 7.19
CA LEU A 165 -2.31 -4.14 7.25
C LEU A 165 -1.57 -4.14 8.60
N LYS A 166 -1.95 -3.25 9.53
CA LYS A 166 -1.38 -3.19 10.89
C LYS A 166 -1.50 -4.52 11.64
N VAL A 167 -2.56 -5.28 11.39
CA VAL A 167 -2.79 -6.61 12.02
C VAL A 167 -1.64 -7.59 11.70
N PHE A 168 -0.97 -7.39 10.56
CA PHE A 168 0.18 -8.18 10.12
C PHE A 168 1.53 -7.52 10.43
N GLY A 169 1.54 -6.46 11.25
CA GLY A 169 2.74 -5.67 11.57
C GLY A 169 3.21 -4.73 10.46
N LEU A 170 2.42 -4.57 9.39
CA LEU A 170 2.74 -3.71 8.25
C LEU A 170 2.07 -2.36 8.39
N HIS A 171 2.84 -1.35 8.75
CA HIS A 171 2.33 0.00 8.95
C HIS A 171 2.71 0.95 7.82
N LEU A 172 1.78 1.16 6.90
CA LEU A 172 2.00 2.00 5.71
C LEU A 172 1.64 3.48 5.93
N ALA A 173 0.82 3.78 6.94
CA ALA A 173 0.38 5.14 7.30
C ALA A 173 1.08 5.68 8.57
N TRP A 174 2.04 4.93 9.14
CA TRP A 174 2.71 5.34 10.38
C TRP A 174 3.49 6.64 10.21
N GLY A 175 3.38 7.48 11.23
CA GLY A 175 4.23 8.66 11.44
C GLY A 175 3.73 9.87 10.69
N CYS A 176 4.42 11.00 10.88
CA CYS A 176 4.13 12.33 10.32
C CYS A 176 4.20 12.42 8.78
N LYS A 177 3.96 11.31 8.07
CA LYS A 177 3.88 11.28 6.61
C LYS A 177 2.61 11.99 6.19
N THR A 178 2.80 13.07 5.45
CA THR A 178 1.72 13.82 4.84
C THR A 178 1.66 13.52 3.35
N THR A 179 0.47 13.65 2.79
CA THR A 179 0.27 13.68 1.36
C THR A 179 0.02 15.14 0.98
N THR A 180 0.86 15.67 0.11
CA THR A 180 0.72 17.03 -0.43
C THR A 180 0.31 16.93 -1.89
N LEU A 181 -0.70 17.69 -2.26
CA LEU A 181 -1.12 17.84 -3.64
C LEU A 181 -1.15 19.33 -4.00
N SER A 182 -0.65 19.66 -5.19
CA SER A 182 -0.59 21.02 -5.69
C SER A 182 -1.31 21.16 -7.02
N THR A 183 -2.08 22.23 -7.19
CA THR A 183 -2.72 22.61 -8.46
C THR A 183 -2.44 24.08 -8.75
N VAL A 184 -2.18 24.40 -10.02
CA VAL A 184 -1.88 25.77 -10.50
C VAL A 184 -2.96 26.22 -11.46
N TRP A 185 -3.46 27.44 -11.28
CA TRP A 185 -4.43 28.10 -12.12
C TRP A 185 -3.91 29.47 -12.57
N ALA A 186 -4.39 29.93 -13.73
CA ALA A 186 -4.18 31.31 -14.14
C ALA A 186 -4.99 32.22 -13.21
N TYR A 187 -4.41 33.37 -12.84
CA TYR A 187 -5.15 34.36 -12.07
C TYR A 187 -6.09 35.09 -13.03
N GLU A 188 -7.40 34.93 -12.82
CA GLU A 188 -8.43 35.51 -13.65
C GLU A 188 -9.11 36.63 -12.85
N LYS A 189 -8.90 37.86 -13.30
CA LYS A 189 -9.44 39.08 -12.70
C LYS A 189 -10.32 39.80 -13.70
#